data_AF-A0AAW7CWI8-F1
#
_entry.id   AF-A0AAW7CWI8-F1
#
_cell.length_a   1.000
_cell.length_b   1.000
_cell.length_c   1.000
_cell.angle_alpha   90.00
_cell.angle_beta   90.00
_cell.angle_gamma   90.00
#
_symmetry.space_group_name_H-M   'P 1'
#
loop_
_entity.id
_entity.type
_entity.pdbx_description
1 polymer ?
#
loop_
_entity_poly.entity_id
_entity_poly.type
_entity_poly.pdbx_seq_one_letter_code
_entity_poly.pdbx_strand_id
1 'polypeptide(L)'
;MNIKQTFHIISYLQYPFLVMGVLAILKTPYDESYLGLKDTFLSNFNLSLIFVGIGVSFSSLQDVTKTQNDFSKNIWRSRRKGKIALYGLTILIFFLFVIAGIGYFGSDNKVLNEVATGLVVFAIGFLGLLKVAIEMYEYNQMSKQ
;
A
#
# COMPACT_ATOMS: atom_id res chain seq x y z
N MET A 1 -19.01 -9.57 -20.17
CA MET A 1 -17.88 -9.53 -19.21
C MET A 1 -18.46 -9.58 -17.80
N ASN A 2 -17.99 -10.48 -16.93
CA ASN A 2 -18.48 -10.57 -15.55
C ASN A 2 -17.91 -9.41 -14.72
N ILE A 3 -18.67 -8.87 -13.76
CA ILE A 3 -18.20 -7.82 -12.85
C ILE A 3 -16.85 -8.16 -12.20
N LYS A 4 -16.63 -9.42 -11.79
CA LYS A 4 -15.35 -9.87 -11.22
C LYS A 4 -14.18 -9.74 -12.19
N GLN A 5 -14.41 -9.99 -13.48
CA GLN A 5 -13.37 -9.84 -14.51
C GLN A 5 -13.04 -8.36 -14.74
N THR A 6 -14.04 -7.48 -14.71
CA THR A 6 -13.83 -6.03 -14.79
C THR A 6 -12.93 -5.53 -13.66
N PHE A 7 -13.24 -5.90 -12.41
CA PHE A 7 -12.42 -5.54 -11.25
C PHE A 7 -10.99 -6.09 -11.35
N HIS A 8 -10.84 -7.33 -11.83
CA HIS A 8 -9.53 -7.92 -12.04
C HIS A 8 -8.71 -7.18 -13.11
N ILE A 9 -9.32 -6.77 -14.23
CA ILE A 9 -8.62 -5.98 -15.26
C ILE A 9 -8.21 -4.61 -14.68
N ILE A 10 -9.13 -3.94 -13.98
CA ILE A 10 -8.86 -2.63 -13.36
C ILE A 10 -7.71 -2.72 -12.35
N SER A 11 -7.59 -3.85 -11.64
CA SER A 11 -6.51 -4.05 -10.67
C SER A 11 -5.10 -3.91 -11.26
N TYR A 12 -4.92 -4.15 -12.56
CA TYR A 12 -3.62 -3.99 -13.23
C TYR A 12 -3.16 -2.52 -13.31
N LEU A 13 -4.04 -1.55 -13.07
CA LEU A 13 -3.63 -0.15 -12.87
C LEU A 13 -2.71 0.04 -11.66
N GLN A 14 -2.67 -0.93 -10.75
CA GLN A 14 -1.64 -1.02 -9.70
C GLN A 14 -0.23 -0.78 -10.27
N TYR A 15 0.13 -1.42 -11.39
CA TYR A 15 1.51 -1.38 -11.88
C TYR A 15 1.93 0.02 -12.37
N PRO A 16 1.15 0.72 -13.21
CA PRO A 16 1.40 2.12 -13.53
C PRO A 16 1.56 3.01 -12.29
N PHE A 17 0.69 2.88 -11.29
CA PHE A 17 0.80 3.69 -10.07
C PHE A 17 2.06 3.36 -9.25
N LEU A 18 2.43 2.10 -9.14
CA LEU A 18 3.69 1.71 -8.48
C LEU A 18 4.92 2.27 -9.21
N VAL A 19 4.92 2.24 -10.56
CA VAL A 19 5.97 2.86 -11.37
C VAL A 19 6.06 4.35 -11.08
N MET A 20 4.94 5.07 -11.05
CA MET A 20 4.91 6.49 -10.69
C MET A 20 5.46 6.74 -9.28
N GLY A 21 5.15 5.87 -8.32
CA GLY A 21 5.68 5.96 -6.96
C GLY A 21 7.20 5.79 -6.89
N VAL A 22 7.76 4.86 -7.67
CA VAL A 22 9.22 4.66 -7.79
C VAL A 22 9.88 5.84 -8.49
N LEU A 23 9.31 6.30 -9.61
CA LEU A 23 9.81 7.46 -10.34
C LEU A 23 9.80 8.72 -9.47
N ALA A 24 8.81 8.89 -8.59
CA ALA A 24 8.78 10.01 -7.65
C ALA A 24 10.01 10.02 -6.72
N ILE A 25 10.43 8.87 -6.18
CA ILE A 25 11.64 8.80 -5.35
C ILE A 25 12.90 9.08 -6.19
N LEU A 26 13.01 8.43 -7.36
CA LEU A 26 14.15 8.60 -8.27
C LEU A 26 14.26 10.02 -8.84
N LYS A 27 13.18 10.80 -8.79
CA LYS A 27 13.20 12.22 -9.14
C LYS A 27 14.07 13.05 -8.20
N THR A 28 14.23 12.65 -6.94
CA THR A 28 15.03 13.41 -5.95
C THR A 28 16.50 13.60 -6.39
N PRO A 29 17.29 12.54 -6.68
CA PRO A 29 18.66 12.74 -7.15
C PRO A 29 18.72 13.47 -8.48
N TYR A 30 17.69 13.36 -9.33
CA TYR A 30 17.61 14.10 -10.59
C TYR A 30 17.41 15.62 -10.36
N ASP A 31 16.45 15.99 -9.52
CA ASP A 31 16.16 17.38 -9.14
C ASP A 31 17.40 18.05 -8.52
N GLU A 32 18.10 17.34 -7.63
CA GLU A 32 19.29 17.87 -6.96
C GLU A 32 20.49 17.98 -7.91
N SER A 33 20.76 16.94 -8.70
CA SER A 33 21.99 16.86 -9.51
C SER A 33 21.91 17.63 -10.82
N TYR A 34 20.74 17.68 -11.45
CA TYR A 34 20.58 18.27 -12.80
C TYR A 34 19.84 19.61 -12.79
N LEU A 35 18.88 19.80 -11.88
CA LEU A 35 18.11 21.05 -11.79
C LEU A 35 18.61 21.99 -10.68
N GLY A 36 19.47 21.50 -9.78
CA GLY A 36 19.99 22.27 -8.64
C GLY A 36 18.92 22.61 -7.60
N LEU A 37 17.78 21.93 -7.62
CA LEU A 37 16.71 22.11 -6.64
C LEU A 37 17.09 21.40 -5.34
N LYS A 38 17.02 22.11 -4.21
CA LYS A 38 17.29 21.55 -2.88
C LYS A 38 15.99 21.19 -2.16
N ASP A 39 16.11 20.30 -1.17
CA ASP A 39 15.04 19.96 -0.22
C ASP A 39 13.77 19.36 -0.87
N THR A 40 13.92 18.75 -2.05
CA THR A 40 12.80 18.13 -2.78
C THR A 40 12.42 16.75 -2.25
N PHE A 41 13.28 16.12 -1.44
CA PHE A 41 13.11 14.76 -0.95
C PHE A 41 11.74 14.53 -0.29
N LEU A 42 11.33 15.37 0.67
CA LEU A 42 10.07 15.14 1.39
C LEU A 42 8.83 15.27 0.49
N SER A 43 8.86 16.19 -0.48
CA SER A 43 7.76 16.35 -1.44
C SER A 43 7.68 15.16 -2.40
N ASN A 44 8.82 14.73 -2.93
CA ASN A 44 8.94 13.57 -3.80
C ASN A 44 8.58 12.25 -3.06
N PHE A 45 8.96 12.16 -1.78
CA PHE A 45 8.57 11.05 -0.90
C PHE A 45 7.06 11.02 -0.65
N ASN A 46 6.45 12.19 -0.40
CA ASN A 46 4.99 12.28 -0.27
C ASN A 46 4.27 11.80 -1.53
N LEU A 47 4.71 12.23 -2.72
CA LEU A 47 4.17 11.75 -3.99
C LEU A 47 4.31 10.23 -4.13
N SER A 48 5.45 9.67 -3.71
CA SER A 48 5.65 8.23 -3.68
C SER A 48 4.64 7.51 -2.78
N LEU A 49 4.45 8.00 -1.55
CA LEU A 49 3.47 7.43 -0.62
C LEU A 49 2.06 7.42 -1.20
N ILE A 50 1.65 8.52 -1.83
CA ILE A 50 0.33 8.64 -2.48
C ILE A 50 0.20 7.61 -3.60
N PHE A 51 1.14 7.58 -4.55
CA PHE A 51 1.06 6.69 -5.70
C PHE A 51 1.16 5.21 -5.31
N VAL A 52 2.01 4.87 -4.35
CA VAL A 52 2.09 3.50 -3.84
C VAL A 52 0.82 3.13 -3.10
N GLY A 53 0.28 4.02 -2.25
CA GLY A 53 -1.00 3.81 -1.56
C GLY A 53 -2.16 3.55 -2.52
N ILE A 54 -2.26 4.35 -3.58
CA ILE A 54 -3.23 4.14 -4.66
C ILE A 54 -2.97 2.78 -5.35
N GLY A 55 -1.73 2.50 -5.75
CA GLY A 55 -1.38 1.24 -6.41
C GLY A 55 -1.75 0.00 -5.59
N VAL A 56 -1.44 0.01 -4.28
CA VAL A 56 -1.83 -1.06 -3.35
C VAL A 56 -3.35 -1.13 -3.20
N SER A 57 -4.07 0.00 -3.22
CA SER A 57 -5.54 -0.01 -3.23
C SER A 57 -6.09 -0.74 -4.46
N PHE A 58 -5.50 -0.53 -5.64
CA PHE A 58 -5.89 -1.25 -6.87
C PHE A 58 -5.56 -2.74 -6.81
N SER A 59 -4.48 -3.14 -6.13
CA SER A 59 -4.16 -4.56 -5.93
C SER A 59 -5.27 -5.30 -5.18
N SER A 60 -6.02 -4.60 -4.34
CA SER A 60 -7.12 -5.21 -3.57
C SER A 60 -8.32 -5.65 -4.42
N LEU A 61 -8.39 -5.21 -5.68
CA LEU A 61 -9.44 -5.60 -6.62
C LEU A 61 -9.14 -6.94 -7.32
N GLN A 62 -7.96 -7.53 -7.07
CA GLN A 62 -7.56 -8.80 -7.67
C GLN A 62 -8.38 -9.98 -7.14
N ASP A 63 -8.61 -10.97 -8.01
CA ASP A 63 -9.18 -12.24 -7.59
C ASP A 63 -8.16 -13.03 -6.76
N VAL A 64 -8.44 -13.15 -5.46
CA VAL A 64 -7.60 -13.82 -4.46
C VAL A 64 -7.46 -15.32 -4.65
N THR A 65 -8.32 -15.94 -5.46
CA THR A 65 -8.27 -17.38 -5.75
C THR A 65 -7.23 -17.72 -6.82
N LYS A 66 -6.85 -16.74 -7.65
CA LYS A 66 -5.97 -16.93 -8.82
C LYS A 66 -4.57 -16.35 -8.64
N THR A 67 -4.40 -15.38 -7.75
CA THR A 67 -3.20 -14.52 -7.69
C THR A 67 -2.22 -14.86 -6.55
N GLN A 68 -2.38 -15.99 -5.87
CA GLN A 68 -1.51 -16.35 -4.75
C GLN A 68 -0.18 -16.97 -5.22
N ASN A 69 0.95 -16.35 -4.87
CA ASN A 69 2.25 -17.00 -5.01
C ASN A 69 2.46 -18.09 -3.93
N ASP A 70 3.48 -18.92 -4.08
CA ASP A 70 3.72 -20.04 -3.17
C ASP A 70 4.16 -19.64 -1.76
N PHE A 71 4.86 -18.50 -1.63
CA PHE A 71 5.19 -17.91 -0.33
C PHE A 71 3.95 -17.44 0.43
N SER A 72 3.05 -16.74 -0.26
CA SER A 72 1.75 -16.27 0.24
C SER A 72 0.91 -17.48 0.69
N LYS A 73 0.77 -18.50 -0.15
CA LYS A 73 0.08 -19.76 0.21
C LYS A 73 0.65 -20.41 1.47
N ASN A 74 1.98 -20.44 1.63
CA ASN A 74 2.62 -21.02 2.81
C ASN A 74 2.26 -20.27 4.11
N ILE A 75 2.13 -18.95 4.05
CA ILE A 75 1.69 -18.13 5.19
C ILE A 75 0.22 -18.40 5.50
N TRP A 76 -0.67 -18.30 4.51
CA TRP A 76 -2.12 -18.37 4.73
C TRP A 76 -2.63 -19.77 5.06
N ARG A 77 -1.96 -20.83 4.58
CA ARG A 77 -2.28 -22.21 4.96
C ARG A 77 -2.03 -22.48 6.44
N SER A 78 -1.06 -21.82 7.06
CA SER A 78 -0.77 -22.01 8.48
C SER A 78 -1.65 -21.11 9.34
N ARG A 79 -2.48 -21.69 10.20
CA ARG A 79 -3.38 -20.93 11.10
C ARG A 79 -2.62 -19.94 11.99
N ARG A 80 -1.44 -20.33 12.49
CA ARG A 80 -0.61 -19.48 13.34
C ARG A 80 0.04 -18.36 12.54
N LYS A 81 0.68 -18.65 11.40
CA LYS A 81 1.36 -17.64 10.57
C LYS A 81 0.37 -16.65 9.96
N GLY A 82 -0.78 -17.11 9.48
CA GLY A 82 -1.85 -16.26 8.96
C GLY A 82 -2.37 -15.27 9.99
N LYS A 83 -2.68 -15.73 11.22
CA LYS A 83 -3.09 -14.82 12.31
C LYS A 83 -2.02 -13.78 12.63
N ILE A 84 -0.75 -14.19 12.76
CA ILE A 84 0.37 -13.27 13.02
C ILE A 84 0.48 -12.22 11.92
N ALA A 85 0.38 -12.62 10.64
CA ALA A 85 0.43 -11.70 9.51
C ALA A 85 -0.73 -10.69 9.54
N LEU A 86 -1.96 -11.13 9.83
CA LEU A 86 -3.12 -10.25 9.95
C LEU A 86 -2.99 -9.24 11.09
N TYR A 87 -2.56 -9.69 12.27
CA TYR A 87 -2.30 -8.78 13.40
C TYR A 87 -1.17 -7.81 13.10
N GLY A 88 -0.07 -8.28 12.51
CA GLY A 88 1.06 -7.43 12.11
C GLY A 88 0.63 -6.34 11.13
N LEU A 89 -0.17 -6.70 10.12
CA LEU A 89 -0.67 -5.73 9.15
C LEU A 89 -1.65 -4.73 9.78
N THR A 90 -2.51 -5.19 10.69
CA THR A 90 -3.43 -4.31 11.45
C THR A 90 -2.66 -3.31 12.33
N ILE A 91 -1.63 -3.78 13.04
CA ILE A 91 -0.76 -2.93 13.88
C ILE A 91 -0.01 -1.91 13.01
N LEU A 92 0.50 -2.33 11.85
CA LEU A 92 1.17 -1.42 10.90
C LEU A 92 0.23 -0.31 10.43
N ILE A 93 -0.99 -0.66 10.00
CA ILE A 93 -1.99 0.32 9.56
C ILE A 93 -2.30 1.32 10.69
N PHE A 94 -2.52 0.82 11.91
CA PHE A 94 -2.76 1.66 13.06
C PHE A 94 -1.60 2.63 13.30
N PHE A 95 -0.36 2.14 13.26
CA PHE A 95 0.84 2.95 13.45
C PHE A 95 0.99 4.02 12.36
N LEU A 96 0.71 3.68 11.10
CA LEU A 96 0.72 4.64 9.99
C LEU A 96 -0.28 5.77 10.22
N PHE A 97 -1.51 5.47 10.65
CA PHE A 97 -2.50 6.50 10.98
C PHE A 97 -2.10 7.35 12.17
N VAL A 98 -1.51 6.76 13.22
CA VAL A 98 -1.03 7.51 14.40
C VAL A 98 0.08 8.48 14.00
N ILE A 99 1.10 8.02 13.24
CA ILE A 99 2.16 8.91 12.76
C ILE A 99 1.59 9.99 11.86
N ALA A 100 0.70 9.65 10.93
CA ALA A 100 0.07 10.64 10.07
C ALA A 100 -0.71 11.68 10.87
N GLY A 101 -1.47 11.26 11.89
CA GLY A 101 -2.19 12.17 12.78
C GLY A 101 -1.25 13.09 13.55
N ILE A 102 -0.18 12.56 14.14
CA ILE A 102 0.84 13.36 14.84
C ILE A 102 1.49 14.35 13.87
N GLY A 103 1.85 13.91 12.66
CA GLY A 103 2.46 14.77 11.64
C GLY A 103 1.54 15.87 11.16
N TYR A 104 0.25 15.60 11.00
CA TYR A 104 -0.73 16.56 10.50
C TYR A 104 -1.17 17.59 11.56
N PHE A 105 -1.37 17.15 12.81
CA PHE A 105 -1.86 18.02 13.88
C PHE A 105 -0.75 18.61 14.76
N GLY A 106 0.44 18.02 14.76
CA GLY A 106 1.56 18.42 15.62
C GLY A 106 2.58 19.34 14.97
N SER A 107 2.40 19.72 13.70
CA SER A 107 3.36 20.51 12.93
C SER A 107 2.70 21.68 12.20
N ASP A 108 3.28 22.87 12.36
CA ASP A 108 2.94 24.05 11.55
C ASP A 108 3.64 24.05 10.18
N ASN A 109 4.58 23.12 9.96
CA ASN A 109 5.29 23.00 8.70
C ASN A 109 4.40 22.36 7.63
N LYS A 110 4.11 23.12 6.58
CA LYS A 110 3.30 22.69 5.43
C LYS A 110 3.80 21.40 4.77
N VAL A 111 5.11 21.20 4.64
CA VAL A 111 5.69 20.01 4.01
C VAL A 111 5.42 18.76 4.84
N LEU A 112 5.50 18.87 6.18
CA LEU A 112 5.19 17.74 7.06
C LEU A 112 3.70 17.38 7.00
N ASN A 113 2.81 18.38 6.88
CA ASN A 113 1.37 18.15 6.72
C ASN A 113 1.03 17.46 5.40
N GLU A 114 1.78 17.80 4.33
CA GLU A 114 1.69 17.10 3.05
C GLU A 114 2.13 15.63 3.17
N VAL A 115 3.31 15.36 3.77
CA VAL A 115 3.78 13.98 4.01
C VAL A 115 2.81 13.18 4.87
N ALA A 116 2.24 13.79 5.91
CA ALA A 116 1.21 13.17 6.72
C ALA A 116 -0.02 12.78 5.90
N THR A 117 -0.43 13.61 4.95
CA THR A 117 -1.51 13.31 4.01
C THR A 117 -1.15 12.10 3.12
N GLY A 118 0.09 12.02 2.61
CA GLY A 118 0.55 10.85 1.86
C GLY A 118 0.55 9.57 2.70
N LEU A 119 0.96 9.65 3.97
CA LEU A 119 0.90 8.52 4.90
C LEU A 119 -0.54 8.03 5.13
N VAL A 120 -1.52 8.93 5.18
CA VAL A 120 -2.95 8.55 5.24
C VAL A 120 -3.34 7.77 3.99
N VAL A 121 -3.02 8.26 2.80
CA VAL A 121 -3.34 7.57 1.53
C VAL A 121 -2.66 6.21 1.46
N PHE A 122 -1.40 6.12 1.89
CA PHE A 122 -0.66 4.87 1.99
C PHE A 122 -1.32 3.88 2.96
N ALA A 123 -1.72 4.34 4.15
CA ALA A 123 -2.43 3.53 5.14
C ALA A 123 -3.78 3.00 4.60
N ILE A 124 -4.52 3.82 3.85
CA ILE A 124 -5.76 3.41 3.17
C ILE A 124 -5.50 2.30 2.15
N GLY A 125 -4.40 2.37 1.40
CA GLY A 125 -3.98 1.27 0.52
C GLY A 125 -3.79 -0.04 1.28
N PHE A 126 -3.09 0.02 2.41
CA PHE A 126 -2.90 -1.15 3.27
C PHE A 126 -4.19 -1.67 3.92
N LEU A 127 -5.18 -0.82 4.20
CA LEU A 127 -6.52 -1.27 4.60
C LEU A 127 -7.18 -2.14 3.53
N GLY A 128 -7.08 -1.75 2.25
CA GLY A 128 -7.56 -2.55 1.13
C GLY A 128 -6.85 -3.91 1.08
N LEU A 129 -5.53 -3.91 1.29
CA LEU A 129 -4.73 -5.14 1.36
C LEU A 129 -5.10 -6.02 2.57
N LEU A 130 -5.46 -5.44 3.71
CA LEU A 130 -5.91 -6.19 4.89
C LEU A 130 -7.17 -7.00 4.60
N LYS A 131 -8.16 -6.36 3.96
CA LYS A 131 -9.40 -7.02 3.55
C LYS A 131 -9.11 -8.24 2.69
N VAL A 132 -8.25 -8.07 1.68
CA VAL A 132 -7.82 -9.12 0.76
C VAL A 132 -7.08 -10.24 1.49
N ALA A 133 -6.19 -9.89 2.43
CA ALA A 133 -5.45 -10.85 3.24
C ALA A 133 -6.39 -11.69 4.12
N ILE A 134 -7.46 -11.10 4.66
CA ILE A 134 -8.50 -11.82 5.41
C ILE A 134 -9.22 -12.81 4.48
N GLU A 135 -9.68 -12.36 3.31
CA GLU A 135 -10.34 -13.22 2.32
C GLU A 135 -9.42 -14.39 1.88
N MET A 136 -8.13 -14.12 1.64
CA MET A 136 -7.12 -15.15 1.32
C MET A 136 -6.94 -16.15 2.46
N TYR A 137 -6.89 -15.67 3.70
CA TYR A 137 -6.74 -16.52 4.88
C TYR A 137 -7.96 -17.41 5.06
N GLU A 138 -9.17 -16.85 5.01
CA GLU A 138 -10.43 -17.59 5.13
C GLU A 138 -10.58 -18.66 4.05
N TYR A 139 -10.31 -18.30 2.79
CA TYR A 139 -10.33 -19.24 1.67
C TYR A 139 -9.41 -20.45 1.90
N ASN A 140 -8.17 -20.21 2.37
CA ASN A 140 -7.21 -21.27 2.66
C ASN A 140 -7.55 -22.12 3.90
N GLN A 141 -8.34 -21.58 4.85
CA GLN A 141 -8.84 -22.37 5.98
C GLN A 141 -10.04 -23.24 5.58
N MET A 142 -10.95 -22.72 4.75
CA MET A 142 -12.09 -23.47 4.23
C MET A 142 -11.65 -24.62 3.31
N SER A 143 -10.63 -24.42 2.48
CA SER A 143 -10.10 -25.49 1.62
C SER A 143 -9.42 -26.66 2.36
N LYS A 144 -9.30 -26.58 3.69
CA LYS A 144 -8.76 -27.65 4.55
C LYS A 144 -9.83 -28.47 5.26
N GLN A 145 -11.07 -27.98 5.31
CA GLN A 145 -12.22 -28.71 5.83
C GLN A 145 -12.83 -29.58 4.74
#